data_AF-A0A382HUK4-F1
#
_entry.id   AF-A0A382HUK4-F1
#
_cell.length_a   1.000
_cell.length_b   1.000
_cell.length_c   1.000
_cell.angle_alpha   90.00
_cell.angle_beta   90.00
_cell.angle_gamma   90.00
#
_symmetry.space_group_name_H-M   'P 1'
#
loop_
_entity.id
_entity.type
_entity.pdbx_description
1 polymer ?
#
loop_
_entity_poly.entity_id
_entity_poly.type
_entity_poly.pdbx_seq_one_letter_code
_entity_poly.pdbx_strand_id
1 'polypeptide(L)'
;MEVHILSLRRMLLAVFFLEIGALLIVVPWTSFWDQNVFIESSASLQRMLNNHFVRGAVSGLGVINLGVAVLEMISLLRNTKLLNRIRRSILFCNT
;
A
#
# COMPACT_ATOMS: atom_id res chain seq x y z
N MET A 1 1.64 23.35 16.81
CA MET A 1 2.63 23.01 15.76
C MET A 1 2.73 21.49 15.57
N GLU A 2 2.87 20.73 16.65
CA GLU A 2 2.84 19.24 16.73
C GLU A 2 1.72 18.55 15.90
N VAL A 3 0.47 19.02 16.02
CA VAL A 3 -0.69 18.42 15.33
C VAL A 3 -0.60 18.48 13.80
N HIS A 4 -0.01 19.54 13.23
CA HIS A 4 0.17 19.64 11.78
C HIS A 4 1.26 18.68 11.28
N ILE A 5 2.32 18.49 12.07
CA ILE A 5 3.43 17.57 11.78
C ILE A 5 2.95 16.11 11.80
N LEU A 6 2.11 15.74 12.79
CA LEU A 6 1.54 14.40 12.90
C LEU A 6 0.57 14.05 11.75
N SER A 7 -0.12 15.05 11.19
CA SER A 7 -1.02 14.86 10.06
C SER A 7 -0.23 14.66 8.74
N LEU A 8 0.77 15.51 8.51
CA LEU A 8 1.70 15.40 7.39
C LEU A 8 2.42 14.04 7.36
N ARG A 9 2.93 13.59 8.52
CA ARG A 9 3.62 12.30 8.62
C ARG A 9 2.73 11.12 8.20
N ARG A 10 1.45 11.13 8.58
CA ARG A 10 0.50 10.07 8.18
C ARG A 10 0.21 10.07 6.70
N MET A 11 0.01 11.26 6.11
CA MET A 11 -0.20 11.39 4.67
C MET A 11 1.02 10.89 3.88
N LEU A 12 2.24 11.26 4.30
CA LEU A 12 3.47 10.80 3.67
C LEU A 12 3.64 9.29 3.77
N LEU A 13 3.40 8.70 4.94
CA LEU A 13 3.46 7.24 5.11
C LEU A 13 2.44 6.52 4.23
N ALA A 14 1.21 7.04 4.11
CA ALA A 14 0.18 6.45 3.27
C ALA A 14 0.55 6.46 1.79
N VAL A 15 1.05 7.60 1.29
CA VAL A 15 1.53 7.72 -0.10
C VAL A 15 2.73 6.80 -0.34
N PHE A 16 3.67 6.73 0.61
CA PHE A 16 4.84 5.86 0.51
C PHE A 16 4.44 4.37 0.45
N PHE A 17 3.50 3.92 1.29
CA PHE A 17 3.01 2.54 1.23
C PHE A 17 2.34 2.21 -0.10
N LEU A 18 1.58 3.15 -0.67
CA LEU A 18 0.94 2.99 -1.97
C LEU A 18 1.99 2.92 -3.08
N GLU A 19 2.97 3.82 -3.05
CA GLU A 19 4.09 3.84 -4.00
C GLU A 19 4.90 2.56 -3.94
N ILE A 20 5.23 2.06 -2.74
CA ILE A 20 5.92 0.77 -2.56
C ILE A 20 5.06 -0.38 -3.11
N GLY A 21 3.75 -0.43 -2.83
CA GLY A 21 2.87 -1.45 -3.39
C GLY A 21 2.84 -1.44 -4.92
N ALA A 22 2.77 -0.24 -5.52
CA ALA A 22 2.81 -0.06 -6.97
C ALA A 22 4.16 -0.44 -7.56
N LEU A 23 5.27 -0.07 -6.90
CA LEU A 23 6.62 -0.45 -7.29
C LEU A 23 6.79 -1.97 -7.23
N LEU A 24 6.32 -2.66 -6.18
CA LEU A 24 6.37 -4.12 -6.14
C LEU A 24 5.61 -4.79 -7.30
N ILE A 25 4.54 -4.16 -7.79
CA ILE A 25 3.80 -4.67 -8.95
C ILE A 25 4.55 -4.38 -10.24
N VAL A 26 5.04 -3.15 -10.45
CA VAL A 26 5.57 -2.68 -11.74
C VAL A 26 7.03 -3.10 -11.94
N VAL A 27 7.87 -2.94 -10.92
CA VAL A 27 9.32 -3.18 -10.98
C VAL A 27 9.67 -4.53 -11.61
N PRO A 28 9.12 -5.69 -11.22
CA PRO A 28 9.48 -6.99 -11.80
C PRO A 28 9.16 -7.17 -13.31
N TRP A 29 8.36 -6.27 -13.88
CA TRP A 29 8.00 -6.26 -15.31
C TRP A 29 8.76 -5.19 -16.11
N THR A 30 9.58 -4.38 -15.45
CA THR A 30 10.41 -3.37 -16.12
C THR A 30 11.76 -3.94 -16.54
N SER A 31 12.32 -3.42 -17.63
CA SER A 31 13.68 -3.78 -18.08
C SER A 31 14.74 -3.44 -17.02
N PHE A 32 14.47 -2.51 -16.11
CA PHE A 32 15.32 -2.21 -14.96
C PHE A 32 15.50 -3.41 -14.03
N TRP A 33 14.51 -4.29 -13.90
CA TRP A 33 14.63 -5.51 -13.09
C TRP A 33 15.67 -6.48 -13.64
N ASP A 34 15.78 -6.61 -14.96
CA ASP A 34 16.70 -7.54 -15.61
C ASP A 34 18.10 -6.94 -15.83
N GLN A 35 18.21 -5.61 -15.90
CA GLN A 35 19.45 -4.89 -16.21
C GLN A 35 20.17 -4.34 -14.96
N ASN A 36 19.80 -4.78 -13.76
CA ASN A 36 20.42 -4.30 -12.53
C ASN A 36 21.83 -4.90 -12.33
N VAL A 37 22.83 -4.03 -12.22
CA VAL A 37 24.24 -4.38 -11.90
C VAL A 37 24.34 -5.16 -10.56
N PHE A 38 23.42 -4.91 -9.63
CA PHE A 38 23.32 -5.67 -8.37
C PHE A 38 23.02 -7.16 -8.58
N ILE A 39 22.28 -7.49 -9.64
CA ILE A 39 21.92 -8.86 -9.99
C ILE A 39 23.09 -9.55 -10.71
N GLU A 40 23.87 -8.80 -11.49
CA GLU A 40 25.12 -9.30 -12.10
C GLU A 40 26.17 -9.68 -11.06
N SER A 41 26.18 -9.01 -9.89
CA SER A 41 27.10 -9.35 -8.79
C SER A 41 26.82 -10.71 -8.14
N SER A 42 25.62 -11.28 -8.35
CA SER A 42 25.17 -12.51 -7.68
C SER A 42 24.40 -13.40 -8.65
N ALA A 43 25.11 -14.24 -9.39
CA ALA A 43 24.54 -15.17 -10.39
C ALA A 43 23.41 -16.07 -9.85
N SER A 44 23.44 -16.43 -8.56
CA SER A 44 22.37 -17.19 -7.91
C SER A 44 21.08 -16.38 -7.73
N LEU A 45 21.19 -15.10 -7.34
CA LEU A 45 20.05 -14.19 -7.24
C LEU A 45 19.48 -13.88 -8.62
N GLN A 46 20.33 -13.75 -9.65
CA GLN A 46 19.87 -13.60 -11.03
C GLN A 46 18.98 -14.76 -11.47
N ARG A 47 19.38 -16.02 -11.25
CA ARG A 47 18.54 -17.16 -11.62
C ARG A 47 17.20 -17.19 -10.87
N MET A 48 17.19 -16.82 -9.59
CA MET A 48 15.94 -16.78 -8.81
C MET A 48 15.04 -15.63 -9.26
N LEU A 49 15.56 -14.40 -9.39
CA LEU A 49 14.78 -13.21 -9.73
C LEU A 49 14.32 -13.19 -11.20
N ASN A 50 15.05 -13.88 -12.09
CA ASN A 50 14.68 -14.03 -13.49
C ASN A 50 13.61 -15.13 -13.69
N ASN A 51 13.28 -15.90 -12.64
CA ASN A 51 12.19 -16.87 -12.69
C ASN A 51 10.83 -16.14 -12.65
N HIS A 52 9.95 -16.45 -13.59
CA HIS A 52 8.58 -15.91 -13.67
C HIS A 52 7.78 -16.14 -12.37
N PHE A 53 8.07 -17.20 -11.62
CA PHE A 53 7.44 -17.45 -10.31
C PHE A 53 7.78 -16.37 -9.27
N VAL A 54 9.03 -15.88 -9.24
CA VAL A 54 9.45 -14.86 -8.28
C VAL A 54 8.87 -13.50 -8.65
N ARG A 55 8.86 -13.17 -9.95
CA ARG A 55 8.16 -11.97 -10.45
C ARG A 55 6.68 -11.99 -10.08
N GLY A 56 6.03 -13.14 -10.24
CA GLY A 56 4.66 -13.39 -9.80
C GLY A 56 4.48 -13.18 -8.30
N ALA A 57 5.34 -13.77 -7.46
CA ALA A 57 5.29 -13.63 -6.01
C ALA A 57 5.47 -12.18 -5.54
N VAL A 58 6.44 -11.46 -6.11
CA VAL A 58 6.70 -10.04 -5.79
C VAL A 58 5.50 -9.17 -6.19
N SER A 59 4.94 -9.39 -7.38
CA SER A 59 3.72 -8.67 -7.81
C SER A 59 2.51 -9.01 -6.94
N GLY A 60 2.36 -10.27 -6.53
CA GLY A 60 1.31 -10.71 -5.61
C GLY A 60 1.39 -10.03 -4.25
N LEU A 61 2.62 -9.85 -3.71
CA LEU A 61 2.83 -9.07 -2.49
C LEU A 61 2.40 -7.61 -2.67
N GLY A 62 2.72 -7.00 -3.80
CA GLY A 62 2.27 -5.64 -4.12
C GLY A 62 0.74 -5.52 -4.20
N VAL A 63 0.06 -6.51 -4.80
CA VAL A 63 -1.41 -6.57 -4.84
C VAL A 63 -2.02 -6.71 -3.44
N ILE A 64 -1.45 -7.56 -2.58
CA ILE A 64 -1.91 -7.70 -1.18
C ILE A 64 -1.77 -6.37 -0.45
N ASN A 65 -0.62 -5.70 -0.59
CA ASN A 65 -0.36 -4.41 0.04
C ASN A 65 -1.36 -3.34 -0.41
N LEU A 66 -1.65 -3.28 -1.73
CA LEU A 66 -2.65 -2.37 -2.28
C LEU A 66 -4.07 -2.72 -1.78
N GLY A 67 -4.41 -4.01 -1.72
CA GLY A 67 -5.69 -4.48 -1.22
C GLY A 67 -5.93 -4.12 0.24
N VAL A 68 -4.93 -4.29 1.11
CA VAL A 68 -5.00 -3.87 2.52
C VAL A 68 -5.21 -2.37 2.64
N ALA A 69 -4.47 -1.56 1.87
CA ALA A 69 -4.65 -0.10 1.86
C ALA A 69 -6.07 0.33 1.44
N VAL A 70 -6.64 -0.31 0.41
CA VAL A 70 -8.02 -0.06 -0.04
C VAL A 70 -9.03 -0.49 1.01
N LEU A 71 -8.87 -1.65 1.63
CA LEU A 71 -9.76 -2.15 2.68
C LEU A 71 -9.75 -1.23 3.90
N GLU A 72 -8.57 -0.73 4.29
CA GLU A 72 -8.44 0.20 5.41
C GLU A 72 -9.13 1.54 5.10
N MET A 73 -8.97 2.07 3.88
CA MET A 73 -9.68 3.26 3.41
C MET A 73 -11.21 3.07 3.46
N ILE A 74 -11.72 1.93 2.96
CA ILE A 74 -13.16 1.61 3.00
C ILE A 74 -13.64 1.49 4.45
N SER A 75 -12.85 0.88 5.33
CA SER A 75 -13.17 0.72 6.75
C SER A 75 -13.31 2.09 7.45
N LEU A 76 -12.40 3.03 7.19
CA LEU A 76 -12.47 4.40 7.71
C LEU A 76 -13.72 5.14 7.21
N LEU A 77 -14.08 4.99 5.93
CA LEU A 77 -15.29 5.57 5.35
C LEU A 77 -16.58 4.95 5.93
N ARG A 78 -16.57 3.65 6.24
CA ARG A 78 -17.71 2.97 6.87
C ARG A 78 -17.90 3.43 8.32
N ASN A 79 -16.83 3.53 9.09
CA ASN A 79 -16.88 3.95 10.49
C ASN A 79 -17.38 5.39 10.65
N THR A 80 -16.94 6.31 9.78
CA THR A 80 -17.42 7.70 9.79
C THR A 80 -18.91 7.81 9.45
N LYS A 81 -19.42 7.03 8.49
CA LYS A 81 -20.86 6.98 8.17
C LYS A 81 -21.70 6.40 9.31
N LEU A 82 -21.23 5.33 9.96
CA LEU A 82 -21.92 4.72 11.09
C LEU A 82 -21.98 5.65 12.30
N LEU A 83 -20.86 6.29 12.65
CA LEU A 83 -20.82 7.27 13.74
C LEU A 83 -21.72 8.47 13.45
N ASN A 84 -21.75 8.99 12.23
CA ASN A 84 -22.68 10.06 11.86
C ASN A 84 -24.15 9.62 11.91
N ARG A 85 -24.46 8.35 11.63
CA ARG A 85 -25.82 7.81 11.72
C ARG A 85 -26.28 7.67 13.17
N ILE A 86 -25.43 7.12 14.04
CA ILE A 86 -25.70 6.99 15.48
C ILE A 86 -25.80 8.37 16.13
N ARG A 87 -24.89 9.29 15.81
CA ARG A 87 -24.90 10.67 16.32
C ARG A 87 -26.21 11.40 15.99
N ARG A 88 -26.73 11.24 14.77
CA ARG A 88 -28.03 11.81 14.39
C ARG A 88 -29.20 11.21 15.17
N SER A 89 -29.17 9.91 15.44
CA SER A 89 -30.22 9.25 16.23
C SER A 89 -30.23 9.72 17.68
N ILE A 90 -29.05 9.96 18.27
CA ILE A 90 -28.93 10.47 19.65
C ILE A 90 -29.38 11.95 19.71
N LEU A 91 -29.05 12.76 18.70
CA LEU A 91 -29.49 14.16 18.64
C LEU A 91 -31.03 14.29 18.56
N PHE A 92 -31.68 13.36 17.86
CA PHE A 92 -33.14 13.32 17.73
C PHE A 92 -33.86 12.91 19.02
N CYS A 93 -33.16 12.27 19.96
CA CYS A 93 -33.73 11.85 21.24
C CYS A 93 -33.61 12.94 22.33
N ASN A 94 -32.87 14.01 22.04
CA ASN A 94 -32.56 15.10 22.98
C ASN A 94 -33.28 16.42 22.62
N THR A 95 -34.25 16.37 21.70
CA THR A 95 -35.17 17.46 21.33
C THR A 95 -36.60 16.94 21.46
#